data_AF-A0A9P9TKF5-F1
#
_entry.id   AF-A0A9P9TKF5-F1
#
_cell.length_a   1.000
_cell.length_b   1.000
_cell.length_c   1.000
_cell.angle_alpha   90.00
_cell.angle_beta   90.00
_cell.angle_gamma   90.00
#
_symmetry.space_group_name_H-M   'P 1'
#
loop_
_entity.id
_entity.type
_entity.pdbx_description
1 polymer ?
#
loop_
_entity_poly.entity_id
_entity_poly.type
_entity_poly.pdbx_seq_one_letter_code
_entity_poly.pdbx_strand_id
1 'polypeptide(L)'
;MFGRIVRHAAMMRIFYEPKTAMVAHTKASSLRANPDTRDWICAGTEDLGPAAGKFAEALEKWPGSQEPIETGFTLVNNTTGSTSDVVAQKSERPVRYASAMKVMTSKPESNISHAISHWDWRGGILVFASGYEIGSSSPGCYCR
;
A
#
# COMPACT_ATOMS: atom_id res chain seq x y z
N MET A 1 20.14 0.55 -22.27
CA MET A 1 19.27 -0.07 -21.23
C MET A 1 17.92 0.63 -21.11
N PHE A 2 17.87 1.97 -21.02
CA PHE A 2 16.66 2.79 -20.87
C PHE A 2 15.51 2.47 -21.85
N GLY A 3 15.80 2.38 -23.16
CA GLY A 3 14.77 2.14 -24.18
C GLY A 3 14.08 0.78 -24.11
N ARG A 4 14.61 -0.22 -23.39
CA ARG A 4 13.93 -1.51 -23.17
C ARG A 4 12.84 -1.39 -22.10
N ILE A 5 13.13 -0.67 -21.01
CA ILE A 5 12.20 -0.45 -19.89
C ILE A 5 11.01 0.39 -20.37
N VAL A 6 11.28 1.48 -21.10
CA VAL A 6 10.24 2.36 -21.63
C VAL A 6 9.32 1.61 -22.60
N ARG A 7 9.89 0.85 -23.56
CA ARG A 7 9.08 0.05 -24.49
C ARG A 7 8.21 -0.98 -23.78
N HIS A 8 8.74 -1.64 -22.76
CA HIS A 8 7.94 -2.56 -21.95
C HIS A 8 6.79 -1.85 -21.21
N ALA A 9 7.07 -0.69 -20.60
CA ALA A 9 6.05 0.13 -19.95
C ALA A 9 5.01 0.68 -20.95
N ALA A 10 5.41 0.92 -22.21
CA ALA A 10 4.50 1.30 -23.27
C ALA A 10 3.53 0.16 -23.67
N MET A 11 4.01 -1.10 -23.70
CA MET A 11 3.13 -2.26 -23.90
C MET A 11 2.10 -2.42 -22.77
N MET A 12 2.46 -2.03 -21.55
CA MET A 12 1.57 -1.99 -20.39
C MET A 12 0.66 -0.75 -20.34
N ARG A 13 0.65 0.08 -21.40
CA ARG A 13 -0.12 1.34 -21.51
C ARG A 13 0.21 2.38 -20.43
N ILE A 14 1.38 2.27 -19.81
CA ILE A 14 1.86 3.25 -18.82
C ILE A 14 2.39 4.48 -19.55
N PHE A 15 3.18 4.30 -20.60
CA PHE A 15 3.64 5.36 -21.51
C PHE A 15 3.14 5.10 -22.93
N TYR A 16 3.32 6.05 -23.85
CA TYR A 16 3.15 5.78 -25.28
C TYR A 16 4.25 6.47 -26.10
N GLU A 17 4.57 5.91 -27.26
CA GLU A 17 5.60 6.44 -28.17
C GLU A 17 4.92 7.06 -29.40
N PRO A 18 4.72 8.40 -29.46
CA PRO A 18 4.06 9.04 -30.60
C PRO A 18 4.88 8.97 -31.90
N LYS A 19 6.20 8.94 -31.77
CA LYS A 19 7.17 8.89 -32.86
C LYS A 19 8.39 8.09 -32.40
N THR A 20 9.16 7.56 -33.34
CA THR A 20 10.42 6.87 -33.06
C THR A 20 11.31 7.75 -32.17
N ALA A 21 11.81 7.16 -31.08
CA ALA A 21 12.65 7.81 -30.06
C ALA A 21 11.97 8.94 -29.24
N MET A 22 10.64 9.05 -29.28
CA MET A 22 9.88 9.94 -28.40
C MET A 22 9.02 9.15 -27.41
N VAL A 23 8.89 9.67 -26.19
CA VAL A 23 8.09 9.07 -25.12
C VAL A 23 7.16 10.14 -24.57
N ALA A 24 5.88 9.84 -24.47
CA ALA A 24 4.88 10.75 -23.94
C ALA A 24 4.08 10.08 -22.81
N HIS A 25 3.58 10.93 -21.90
CA HIS A 25 2.79 10.50 -20.76
C HIS A 25 1.38 10.05 -21.19
N THR A 26 0.91 8.97 -20.58
CA THR A 26 -0.51 8.66 -20.46
C THR A 26 -1.02 9.11 -19.09
N LYS A 27 -2.35 9.10 -18.89
CA LYS A 27 -2.96 9.33 -17.56
C LYS A 27 -2.36 8.44 -16.46
N ALA A 28 -2.04 7.18 -16.78
CA ALA A 28 -1.45 6.24 -15.82
C ALA A 28 -0.03 6.66 -15.39
N SER A 29 0.81 7.06 -16.35
CA SER A 29 2.13 7.59 -15.99
C SER A 29 2.08 8.96 -15.31
N SER A 30 1.12 9.82 -15.66
CA SER A 30 0.95 11.13 -15.02
C SER A 30 0.57 11.01 -13.55
N LEU A 31 -0.14 9.95 -13.17
CA LEU A 31 -0.49 9.68 -11.78
C LEU A 31 0.77 9.52 -10.90
N ARG A 32 1.91 9.10 -11.45
CA ARG A 32 3.18 9.00 -10.71
C ARG A 32 3.76 10.37 -10.32
N ALA A 33 3.26 11.47 -10.87
CA ALA A 33 3.63 12.81 -10.43
C ALA A 33 3.03 13.14 -9.04
N ASN A 34 1.96 12.44 -8.63
CA ASN A 34 1.42 12.55 -7.28
C ASN A 34 2.38 11.82 -6.30
N PRO A 35 2.92 12.50 -5.28
CA PRO A 35 3.82 11.89 -4.30
C PRO A 35 3.17 10.70 -3.60
N ASP A 36 1.88 10.76 -3.27
CA ASP A 36 1.18 9.67 -2.57
C ASP A 36 1.15 8.39 -3.43
N THR A 37 0.86 8.54 -4.73
CA THR A 37 0.85 7.41 -5.67
C THR A 37 2.25 6.87 -5.93
N ARG A 38 3.25 7.74 -6.00
CA ARG A 38 4.65 7.31 -6.13
C ARG A 38 5.07 6.48 -4.92
N ASP A 39 4.76 6.95 -3.72
CA ASP A 39 5.11 6.27 -2.47
C ASP A 39 4.38 4.92 -2.35
N TRP A 40 3.12 4.84 -2.78
CA TRP A 40 2.37 3.58 -2.88
C TRP A 40 3.07 2.56 -3.82
N ILE A 41 3.52 3.01 -5.00
CA ILE A 41 4.26 2.15 -5.94
C ILE A 41 5.59 1.70 -5.31
N CYS A 42 6.33 2.61 -4.70
CA CYS A 42 7.60 2.30 -4.03
C CYS A 42 7.42 1.29 -2.89
N ALA A 43 6.42 1.46 -2.03
CA ALA A 43 6.11 0.50 -0.96
C ALA A 43 5.79 -0.90 -1.54
N GLY A 44 5.01 -0.95 -2.62
CA GLY A 44 4.72 -2.19 -3.32
C GLY A 44 5.96 -2.88 -3.90
N THR A 45 6.86 -2.12 -4.54
CA THR A 45 8.03 -2.70 -5.23
C THR A 45 9.23 -2.95 -4.32
N GLU A 46 9.45 -2.12 -3.31
CA GLU A 46 10.66 -2.16 -2.46
C GLU A 46 10.42 -2.93 -1.15
N ASP A 47 9.21 -2.89 -0.59
CA ASP A 47 8.91 -3.55 0.68
C ASP A 47 8.15 -4.86 0.47
N LEU A 48 7.03 -4.82 -0.26
CA LEU A 48 6.15 -5.98 -0.43
C LEU A 48 6.62 -6.95 -1.51
N GLY A 49 7.18 -6.45 -2.62
CA GLY A 49 7.66 -7.27 -3.73
C GLY A 49 8.71 -8.32 -3.31
N PRO A 50 9.80 -7.93 -2.63
CA PRO A 50 10.78 -8.87 -2.10
C PRO A 50 10.17 -9.85 -1.10
N ALA A 51 9.30 -9.38 -0.21
CA ALA A 51 8.63 -10.21 0.78
C ALA A 51 7.75 -11.29 0.12
N ALA A 52 7.03 -10.94 -0.94
CA ALA A 52 6.26 -11.87 -1.76
C ALA A 52 7.15 -12.93 -2.44
N GLY A 53 8.35 -12.54 -2.87
CA GLY A 53 9.34 -13.49 -3.41
C GLY A 53 9.82 -14.54 -2.39
N LYS A 54 9.71 -14.25 -1.10
CA LYS A 54 10.05 -15.17 0.02
C LYS A 54 8.83 -15.90 0.60
N PHE A 55 7.66 -15.77 -0.02
CA PHE A 55 6.43 -16.34 0.51
C PHE A 55 6.47 -17.87 0.61
N ALA A 56 6.95 -18.57 -0.43
CA ALA A 56 7.07 -20.02 -0.41
C ALA A 56 8.05 -20.52 0.66
N GLU A 57 9.19 -19.84 0.81
CA GLU A 57 10.19 -20.16 1.85
C GLU A 57 9.63 -19.96 3.26
N ALA A 58 8.82 -18.90 3.47
CA ALA A 58 8.14 -18.68 4.74
C ALA A 58 7.14 -19.80 5.06
N LEU A 59 6.37 -20.27 4.07
CA LEU A 59 5.42 -21.37 4.24
C LEU A 59 6.10 -22.71 4.56
N GLU A 60 7.26 -22.98 3.95
CA GLU A 60 8.03 -24.18 4.25
C GLU A 60 8.65 -24.13 5.66
N LYS A 61 9.16 -22.96 6.05
CA LYS A 61 9.78 -22.75 7.37
C LYS A 61 8.76 -22.76 8.51
N TRP A 62 7.60 -22.15 8.29
CA TRP A 62 6.54 -21.97 9.30
C TRP A 62 5.19 -22.43 8.75
N PRO A 63 4.97 -23.74 8.62
CA PRO A 63 3.75 -24.28 8.03
C PRO A 63 2.53 -23.95 8.90
N GLY A 64 1.54 -23.29 8.30
CA GLY A 64 0.28 -22.95 8.96
C GLY A 64 0.37 -21.82 10.00
N SER A 65 1.49 -21.10 10.07
CA SER A 65 1.63 -19.99 11.01
C SER A 65 0.67 -18.85 10.71
N GLN A 66 0.21 -18.20 11.78
CA GLN A 66 -0.57 -16.95 11.76
C GLN A 66 0.18 -15.81 12.46
N GLU A 67 1.43 -16.05 12.86
CA GLU A 67 2.23 -15.08 13.60
C GLU A 67 2.72 -13.96 12.67
N PRO A 68 2.58 -12.68 13.07
CA PRO A 68 2.95 -11.54 12.24
C PRO A 68 4.46 -11.44 11.99
N ILE A 69 5.26 -12.15 12.78
CA ILE A 69 6.72 -12.22 12.65
C ILE A 69 7.19 -13.41 11.80
N GLU A 70 6.31 -14.34 11.42
CA GLU A 70 6.67 -15.56 10.67
C GLU A 70 6.28 -15.42 9.19
N THR A 71 6.80 -14.37 8.55
CA THR A 71 6.42 -14.01 7.18
C THR A 71 7.64 -13.85 6.27
N GLY A 72 7.40 -13.84 4.95
CA GLY A 72 8.44 -13.54 3.96
C GLY A 72 9.06 -12.15 4.16
N PHE A 73 8.33 -11.20 4.76
CA PHE A 73 8.86 -9.88 5.09
C PHE A 73 9.97 -9.96 6.13
N THR A 74 9.79 -10.82 7.14
CA THR A 74 10.78 -11.08 8.18
C THR A 74 12.05 -11.70 7.59
N LEU A 75 11.88 -12.66 6.67
CA LEU A 75 13.00 -13.32 5.97
C LEU A 75 13.82 -12.34 5.13
N VAL A 76 13.17 -11.41 4.41
CA VAL A 76 13.89 -10.40 3.60
C VAL A 76 14.62 -9.38 4.46
N ASN A 77 14.00 -8.93 5.55
CA ASN A 77 14.56 -7.87 6.38
C ASN A 77 15.50 -8.40 7.48
N ASN A 78 15.70 -9.73 7.58
CA ASN A 78 16.53 -10.38 8.61
C ASN A 78 16.23 -9.87 10.03
N THR A 79 14.95 -9.77 10.35
CA THR A 79 14.45 -9.20 11.62
C THR A 79 13.78 -10.29 12.45
N THR A 80 13.58 -10.03 13.73
CA THR A 80 12.70 -10.82 14.61
C THR A 80 11.46 -10.03 15.04
N GLY A 81 11.40 -8.74 14.68
CA GLY A 81 10.27 -7.85 14.96
C GLY A 81 9.16 -7.96 13.92
N SER A 82 8.01 -7.40 14.26
CA SER A 82 6.86 -7.32 13.34
C SER A 82 7.14 -6.36 12.18
N THR A 83 6.33 -6.44 11.13
CA THR A 83 6.39 -5.48 10.01
C THR A 83 6.28 -4.03 10.50
N SER A 84 5.42 -3.77 11.49
CA SER A 84 5.24 -2.44 12.09
C SER A 84 6.51 -1.92 12.75
N ASP A 85 7.27 -2.78 13.45
CA ASP A 85 8.52 -2.38 14.10
C ASP A 85 9.58 -1.96 13.07
N VAL A 86 9.68 -2.71 11.99
CA VAL A 86 10.61 -2.42 10.88
C VAL A 86 10.23 -1.16 10.12
N VAL A 87 8.93 -0.90 9.97
CA VAL A 87 8.43 0.35 9.40
C VAL A 87 8.78 1.51 10.33
N ALA A 88 8.55 1.39 11.64
CA ALA A 88 8.85 2.45 12.60
C ALA A 88 10.35 2.79 12.72
N GLN A 89 11.25 1.82 12.53
CA GLN A 89 12.69 2.00 12.67
C GLN A 89 13.35 2.81 11.54
N LYS A 90 12.79 2.80 10.32
CA LYS A 90 13.35 3.54 9.17
C LYS A 90 12.56 4.82 8.94
N SER A 91 13.16 5.99 9.15
CA SER A 91 12.46 7.29 9.12
C SER A 91 11.60 7.57 7.87
N GLU A 92 11.94 7.00 6.73
CA GLU A 92 11.22 7.17 5.46
C GLU A 92 10.04 6.20 5.25
N ARG A 93 10.05 5.03 5.88
CA ARG A 93 9.02 4.00 5.66
C ARG A 93 7.65 4.37 6.25
N PRO A 94 7.53 5.01 7.43
CA PRO A 94 6.24 5.41 7.99
C PRO A 94 5.51 6.39 7.08
N VAL A 95 6.23 7.36 6.51
CA VAL A 95 5.67 8.34 5.57
C VAL A 95 5.17 7.62 4.33
N ARG A 96 5.98 6.73 3.74
CA ARG A 96 5.58 5.95 2.57
C ARG A 96 4.38 5.05 2.84
N TYR A 97 4.33 4.39 4.00
CA TYR A 97 3.19 3.58 4.42
C TYR A 97 1.92 4.42 4.61
N ALA A 98 2.03 5.59 5.25
CA ALA A 98 0.90 6.50 5.41
C ALA A 98 0.37 7.02 4.06
N SER A 99 1.27 7.42 3.16
CA SER A 99 0.94 7.79 1.77
C SER A 99 0.26 6.64 1.03
N ALA A 100 0.77 5.41 1.17
CA ALA A 100 0.21 4.22 0.55
C ALA A 100 -1.21 3.90 1.06
N MET A 101 -1.44 4.02 2.36
CA MET A 101 -2.76 3.84 2.98
C MET A 101 -3.74 4.90 2.47
N LYS A 102 -3.32 6.16 2.36
CA LYS A 102 -4.15 7.24 1.80
C LYS A 102 -4.58 6.95 0.36
N VAL A 103 -3.67 6.44 -0.48
CA VAL A 103 -4.02 6.03 -1.85
C VAL A 103 -5.05 4.90 -1.84
N MET A 104 -4.90 3.89 -0.98
CA MET A 104 -5.86 2.79 -0.89
C MET A 104 -7.25 3.25 -0.43
N THR A 105 -7.33 4.14 0.57
CA THR A 105 -8.61 4.60 1.12
C THR A 105 -9.30 5.66 0.26
N SER A 106 -8.55 6.37 -0.59
CA SER A 106 -9.12 7.39 -1.50
C SER A 106 -9.94 6.82 -2.66
N LYS A 107 -9.92 5.50 -2.86
CA LYS A 107 -10.61 4.89 -4.00
C LYS A 107 -12.12 4.78 -3.74
N PRO A 108 -12.97 4.88 -4.78
CA PRO A 108 -14.42 4.80 -4.62
C PRO A 108 -14.88 3.54 -3.88
N GLU A 109 -14.23 2.41 -4.09
CA GLU A 109 -14.51 1.14 -3.42
C GLU A 109 -14.32 1.18 -1.89
N SER A 110 -13.53 2.11 -1.38
CA SER A 110 -13.30 2.32 0.06
C SER A 110 -14.09 3.49 0.63
N ASN A 111 -15.10 3.98 -0.10
CA ASN A 111 -15.91 5.10 0.36
C ASN A 111 -16.73 4.71 1.60
N ILE A 112 -16.64 5.53 2.65
CA ILE A 112 -17.35 5.36 3.93
C ILE A 112 -18.87 5.24 3.77
N SER A 113 -19.43 5.79 2.69
CA SER A 113 -20.85 5.65 2.35
C SER A 113 -21.29 4.18 2.33
N HIS A 114 -20.41 3.26 1.89
CA HIS A 114 -20.68 1.83 1.91
C HIS A 114 -20.84 1.26 3.33
N ALA A 115 -20.12 1.81 4.32
CA ALA A 115 -20.27 1.39 5.72
C ALA A 115 -21.58 1.92 6.32
N ILE A 116 -22.02 3.11 5.90
CA ILE A 116 -23.20 3.78 6.45
C ILE A 116 -24.50 3.23 5.83
N SER A 117 -24.51 2.96 4.52
CA SER A 117 -25.74 2.60 3.78
C SER A 117 -26.19 1.15 3.98
N HIS A 118 -25.32 0.27 4.46
CA HIS A 118 -25.58 -1.17 4.54
C HIS A 118 -25.63 -1.72 5.97
N TRP A 119 -25.53 -0.86 6.99
CA TRP A 119 -25.58 -1.25 8.40
C TRP A 119 -26.63 -0.43 9.16
N ASP A 120 -27.45 -1.09 9.98
CA ASP A 120 -28.40 -0.41 10.86
C ASP A 120 -27.70 0.07 12.13
N TRP A 121 -27.15 1.29 12.06
CA TRP A 121 -26.50 1.97 13.18
C TRP A 121 -27.46 2.27 14.34
N ARG A 122 -28.78 2.12 14.18
CA ARG A 122 -29.77 2.42 15.23
C ARG A 122 -30.02 1.25 16.19
N GLY A 123 -29.66 0.02 15.81
CA GLY A 123 -29.90 -1.18 16.61
C GLY A 123 -28.81 -1.52 17.63
N GLY A 124 -27.64 -0.88 17.56
CA GLY A 124 -26.50 -1.17 18.43
C GLY A 124 -26.15 0.04 19.29
N ILE A 125 -26.28 -0.08 20.62
CA ILE A 125 -25.61 0.81 21.56
C ILE A 125 -24.11 0.62 21.35
N LEU A 126 -23.49 1.50 20.56
CA LEU A 126 -22.06 1.69 20.60
C LEU A 126 -21.77 2.45 21.90
N VAL A 127 -21.30 1.72 22.90
CA VAL A 127 -20.60 2.34 24.02
C VAL A 127 -19.43 3.08 23.39
N PHE A 128 -19.51 4.41 23.33
CA PHE A 128 -18.38 5.27 22.98
C PHE A 128 -17.29 5.07 24.04
N ALA A 129 -16.47 4.04 23.87
CA ALA A 129 -15.17 3.99 24.48
C ALA A 129 -14.33 5.07 23.78
N SER A 130 -14.19 6.20 24.48
CA SER A 130 -13.30 7.32 24.18
C SER A 130 -12.21 7.01 23.12
N GLY A 131 -12.42 7.50 21.90
CA GLY A 131 -11.35 7.93 20.98
C GLY A 131 -10.18 6.98 20.71
N TYR A 132 -10.41 5.68 20.52
CA TYR A 132 -9.36 4.79 20.02
C TYR A 132 -9.59 4.47 18.53
N GLU A 133 -9.03 5.30 17.64
CA GLU A 133 -8.85 4.93 16.23
C GLU A 133 -7.82 3.80 16.16
N ILE A 134 -8.28 2.56 15.99
CA ILE A 134 -7.40 1.40 15.79
C ILE A 134 -6.81 1.49 14.38
N GLY A 135 -5.55 1.91 14.27
CA GLY A 135 -4.73 1.73 13.06
C GLY A 135 -4.99 2.70 11.90
N SER A 136 -5.69 3.82 12.13
CA SER A 136 -5.89 4.87 11.11
C SER A 136 -4.67 5.79 11.02
N SER A 137 -4.14 5.98 9.82
CA SER A 137 -3.07 6.95 9.52
C SER A 137 -3.59 8.26 8.91
N SER A 138 -4.90 8.53 8.99
CA SER A 138 -5.53 9.68 8.34
C SER A 138 -6.32 10.52 9.35
N PRO A 139 -5.95 11.80 9.60
CA PRO A 139 -6.74 12.67 10.46
C PRO A 139 -7.94 13.19 9.66
N GLY A 140 -9.12 12.62 9.90
CA GLY A 140 -10.28 12.90 9.05
C GLY A 140 -11.64 12.79 9.71
N CYS A 141 -11.75 13.02 11.01
CA CYS A 141 -13.03 13.04 11.72
C CYS A 141 -13.24 14.37 12.46
N TYR A 142 -13.81 15.36 11.76
CA TYR A 142 -14.59 16.42 12.40
C TYR A 142 -15.97 16.44 11.74
N CYS A 143 -16.96 15.84 12.42
CA CYS A 143 -18.36 16.09 12.09
C CYS A 143 -18.73 17.47 12.66
N ARG A 144 -19.38 18.29 11.82
CA ARG A 144 -20.03 19.54 12.22
C ARG A 144 -21.49 19.28 12.53
#